data_AF-A0A1N7QZJ4-F1
#
_entry.id   AF-A0A1N7QZJ4-F1
#
_cell.length_a   1.000
_cell.length_b   1.000
_cell.length_c   1.000
_cell.angle_alpha   90.00
_cell.angle_beta   90.00
_cell.angle_gamma   90.00
#
_symmetry.space_group_name_H-M   'P 1'
#
loop_
_entity.id
_entity.type
_entity.pdbx_description
1 polymer ?
#
loop_
_entity_poly.entity_id
_entity_poly.type
_entity_poly.pdbx_seq_one_letter_code
_entity_poly.pdbx_strand_id
1 'polypeptide(L)' 'MTQETIDQYVRSALALSGYALRDSATEQVVQQFSRIHDIAASFADEPLPVELESASVFRP' A
#
# COMPACT_ATOMS: atom_id res chain seq x y z
N MET A 1 8.88 -7.45 1.33
CA MET A 1 9.38 -6.35 2.20
C MET A 1 9.47 -6.88 3.62
N THR A 2 10.39 -6.38 4.46
CA THR A 2 10.40 -6.78 5.88
C THR A 2 9.33 -5.99 6.65
N GLN A 3 8.93 -6.51 7.82
CA GLN A 3 7.96 -5.82 8.68
C GLN A 3 8.45 -4.43 9.11
N GLU A 4 9.76 -4.27 9.31
CA GLU A 4 10.40 -2.99 9.62
C GLU A 4 10.26 -1.99 8.46
N THR A 5 10.48 -2.44 7.22
CA THR A 5 10.31 -1.58 6.04
C THR A 5 8.86 -1.13 5.87
N ILE A 6 7.89 -2.02 6.15
CA ILE A 6 6.46 -1.69 6.08
C ILE A 6 6.09 -0.65 7.16
N ASP A 7 6.56 -0.82 8.39
CA ASP A 7 6.32 0.15 9.48
C ASP A 7 6.88 1.53 9.14
N GLN A 8 8.15 1.59 8.72
CA GLN A 8 8.79 2.85 8.32
C GLN A 8 8.06 3.52 7.15
N TYR A 9 7.66 2.74 6.15
CA TYR A 9 6.91 3.23 5.00
C TYR A 9 5.57 3.84 5.43
N VAL A 10 4.77 3.13 6.22
CA VAL A 10 3.45 3.58 6.66
C VAL A 10 3.55 4.86 7.49
N ARG A 11 4.48 4.90 8.46
CA ARG A 11 4.69 6.09 9.30
C ARG A 11 5.09 7.32 8.48
N SER A 12 6.00 7.13 7.51
CA SER A 12 6.45 8.20 6.63
C SER A 12 5.32 8.68 5.71
N ALA A 13 4.56 7.75 5.11
CA ALA A 13 3.46 8.07 4.22
C ALA A 13 2.31 8.80 4.93
N LEU A 14 1.96 8.38 6.16
CA LEU A 14 0.96 9.05 6.98
C LEU A 14 1.37 10.48 7.31
N ALA A 15 2.62 10.69 7.72
CA ALA A 15 3.16 12.01 8.00
C ALA A 15 3.15 12.93 6.77
N LEU A 16 3.58 12.41 5.60
CA LEU A 16 3.57 13.15 4.33
C LEU A 16 2.14 13.49 3.87
N SER A 17 1.18 12.63 4.18
CA SER A 17 -0.25 12.85 3.87
C SER A 17 -0.95 13.76 4.89
N GLY A 18 -0.24 14.24 5.93
CA GLY A 18 -0.78 15.12 6.96
C GLY A 18 -1.61 14.42 8.04
N TYR A 19 -1.54 13.09 8.15
CA TYR A 19 -2.24 12.35 9.20
C TYR A 19 -1.44 12.32 10.51
N ALA A 20 -2.08 12.76 11.59
CA ALA A 20 -1.57 12.64 12.96
C ALA A 20 -2.36 11.58 13.73
N LEU A 21 -2.07 10.31 13.45
CA LEU A 21 -2.72 9.18 14.12
C LEU A 21 -2.06 8.89 15.47
N ARG A 22 -2.84 8.34 16.41
CA ARG A 22 -2.29 7.75 17.64
C ARG A 22 -1.51 6.49 17.29
N ASP A 23 -0.49 6.15 18.09
CA ASP A 23 0.37 4.99 17.82
C ASP A 23 -0.41 3.68 17.62
N SER A 24 -1.43 3.41 18.45
CA SER A 24 -2.26 2.21 18.29
C SER A 24 -3.05 2.17 16.98
N ALA A 25 -3.44 3.32 16.44
CA ALA A 25 -4.09 3.40 15.13
C ALA A 25 -3.05 3.22 14.00
N THR A 26 -1.86 3.78 14.14
CA THR A 26 -0.75 3.56 13.22
C THR A 26 -0.38 2.07 13.13
N GLU A 27 -0.28 1.37 14.25
CA GLU A 27 -0.03 -0.08 14.29
C GLU A 27 -1.10 -0.89 13.55
N GLN A 28 -2.38 -0.50 13.67
CA GLN A 28 -3.46 -1.14 12.92
C GLN A 28 -3.30 -0.93 11.41
N VAL A 29 -2.91 0.28 10.98
CA VAL A 29 -2.63 0.58 9.57
C VAL A 29 -1.45 -0.25 9.08
N VAL A 30 -0.37 -0.34 9.86
CA VAL A 30 0.81 -1.18 9.54
C VAL A 30 0.40 -2.64 9.33
N GLN A 31 -0.45 -3.20 10.20
CA GLN A 31 -0.96 -4.57 10.03
C GLN A 31 -1.79 -4.75 8.74
N GLN A 32 -2.60 -3.77 8.37
CA GLN A 32 -3.34 -3.84 7.10
C GLN A 32 -2.39 -3.75 5.89
N PHE A 33 -1.34 -2.93 5.97
CA PHE A 33 -0.35 -2.82 4.90
C PHE A 33 0.46 -4.11 4.71
N SER A 34 0.73 -4.88 5.77
CA SER A 34 1.32 -6.21 5.62
C SER A 34 0.42 -7.14 4.80
N ARG A 35 -0.90 -7.14 5.07
CA ARG A 35 -1.86 -7.93 4.27
C ARG A 35 -1.94 -7.47 2.82
N ILE A 36 -1.95 -6.16 2.60
CA ILE A 36 -1.94 -5.57 1.24
C ILE A 36 -0.66 -5.96 0.51
N HIS A 37 0.48 -5.96 1.19
CA HIS A 37 1.75 -6.40 0.63
C HIS A 37 1.69 -7.85 0.17
N ASP A 38 1.15 -8.76 0.99
CA ASP A 38 1.02 -10.17 0.63
C ASP A 38 0.10 -10.37 -0.58
N ILE A 39 -1.02 -9.64 -0.64
CA ILE A 39 -1.93 -9.67 -1.80
C ILE A 39 -1.22 -9.13 -3.05
N ALA A 40 -0.55 -7.98 -2.95
CA ALA A 40 0.19 -7.39 -4.05
C ALA A 40 1.29 -8.32 -4.57
N ALA A 41 2.01 -8.98 -3.67
CA ALA A 41 3.05 -9.94 -4.03
C ALA A 41 2.53 -11.13 -4.85
N SER A 42 1.24 -11.48 -4.74
CA SER A 42 0.65 -12.58 -5.51
C SER A 42 0.54 -12.29 -7.02
N PHE A 43 0.51 -11.02 -7.42
CA PHE A 43 0.33 -10.62 -8.82
C PHE A 43 1.35 -9.59 -9.33
N ALA A 44 2.24 -9.05 -8.46
CA ALA A 44 3.17 -7.98 -8.83
C ALA A 44 4.18 -8.40 -9.93
N ASP A 45 4.55 -9.67 -9.96
CA ASP A 45 5.48 -10.23 -10.95
C ASP A 45 4.77 -10.80 -12.19
N GLU A 46 3.43 -10.71 -12.27
CA GLU A 46 2.71 -11.12 -13.46
C GLU A 46 3.04 -10.16 -14.62
N PRO A 47 3.49 -10.69 -15.77
CA PRO A 47 3.80 -9.85 -16.91
C PRO A 47 2.51 -9.20 -17.42
N LEU A 48 2.47 -7.88 -17.39
CA LEU A 48 1.38 -7.11 -17.97
C LEU A 48 1.61 -6.95 -19.49
N PRO A 49 0.74 -7.49 -20.36
CA PRO A 49 0.77 -7.21 -21.79
C PRO A 49 0.80 -5.70 -22.05
N VAL A 50 1.58 -5.28 -23.04
CA VAL A 50 1.73 -3.86 -23.41
C VAL A 50 0.40 -3.28 -23.89
N GLU A 51 -0.51 -4.11 -24.40
CA GLU A 51 -1.84 -3.69 -24.84
C GLU A 51 -2.85 -3.50 -23.68
N LEU A 52 -2.49 -3.81 -22.43
CA LEU A 52 -3.37 -3.58 -21.29
C LEU A 52 -3.45 -2.07 -20.98
N GLU A 53 -4.54 -1.46 -21.45
CA GLU A 53 -4.95 -0.14 -20.99
C GLU A 53 -5.46 -0.21 -19.54
N SER A 54 -5.37 0.92 -18.84
CA SER A 54 -6.04 1.04 -17.54
C SER A 54 -7.52 0.73 -17.70
N ALA A 55 -8.08 -0.06 -16.78
CA ALA A 55 -9.52 -0.29 -16.74
C ALA A 55 -10.27 1.06 -16.77
N SER A 56 -11.40 1.10 -17.45
CA SER A 56 -12.17 2.33 -17.63
C SER A 56 -12.53 2.94 -16.28
N VAL A 57 -11.95 4.11 -15.97
CA VAL A 57 -12.36 4.92 -14.83
C VAL A 57 -13.34 5.98 -15.36
N PHE A 58 -14.55 6.01 -14.81
CA PHE A 58 -15.51 7.06 -15.12
C PHE A 58 -14.90 8.45 -14.88
N ARG A 59 -14.98 9.34 -15.88
CA ARG A 59 -14.57 10.74 -15.78
C ARG A 59 -15.83 11.61 -15.98
N PRO A 60 -16.28 12.37 -14.95
CA PRO A 60 -17.43 13.28 -15.05
C PRO A 60 -17.15 14.50 -15.94
#